data_AF-V5IDC3-F1
#
_entry.id   AF-V5IDC3-F1
#
_cell.length_a   1.000
_cell.length_b   1.000
_cell.length_c   1.000
_cell.angle_alpha   90.00
_cell.angle_beta   90.00
_cell.angle_gamma   90.00
#
_symmetry.space_group_name_H-M   'P 1'
#
loop_
_entity.id
_entity.type
_entity.pdbx_description
1 polymer ?
#
loop_
_entity_poly.entity_id
_entity_poly.type
_entity_poly.pdbx_seq_one_letter_code
_entity_poly.pdbx_strand_id
1 'polypeptide(L)'
;MKATIAVLCFLVALAYAIVVEAQMGPPIDDGPLNPLCERPPSSCLGDAFDAYVYNRTRGCYRVRLGEECRNYGYYRTPQACQLNCLPAPGKQGARRI
;
A
#
# COMPACT_ATOMS: atom_id res chain seq x y z
N MET A 1 -51.88 -12.10 -9.10
CA MET A 1 -50.70 -11.93 -8.23
C MET A 1 -49.67 -13.00 -8.59
N LYS A 2 -48.83 -12.79 -9.62
CA LYS A 2 -47.82 -13.80 -10.08
C LYS A 2 -46.61 -13.12 -10.74
N ALA A 3 -46.85 -11.98 -11.40
CA ALA A 3 -45.80 -11.13 -11.96
C ALA A 3 -44.86 -10.52 -10.91
N THR A 4 -45.34 -10.26 -9.69
CA THR A 4 -44.56 -9.66 -8.60
C THR A 4 -43.43 -10.56 -8.09
N ILE A 5 -43.61 -11.88 -8.12
CA ILE A 5 -42.58 -12.85 -7.66
C ILE A 5 -41.40 -12.88 -8.65
N ALA A 6 -41.68 -12.84 -9.95
CA ALA A 6 -40.64 -12.85 -10.98
C ALA A 6 -39.76 -11.59 -10.91
N VAL A 7 -40.38 -10.43 -10.71
CA VAL A 7 -39.66 -9.15 -10.55
C VAL A 7 -38.73 -9.18 -9.33
N LEU A 8 -39.19 -9.73 -8.20
CA LEU A 8 -38.38 -9.86 -6.99
C LEU A 8 -37.16 -10.77 -7.22
N CYS A 9 -37.31 -11.88 -7.94
CA CYS A 9 -36.17 -12.77 -8.24
C CYS A 9 -35.12 -12.10 -9.14
N PHE A 10 -35.54 -11.31 -10.14
CA PHE A 10 -34.61 -10.56 -10.98
C PHE A 10 -33.85 -9.47 -10.22
N LEU A 11 -34.52 -8.77 -9.29
CA LEU A 11 -33.89 -7.77 -8.43
C LEU A 11 -32.83 -8.39 -7.50
N VAL A 12 -33.14 -9.56 -6.92
CA VAL A 12 -32.19 -10.27 -6.06
C VAL A 12 -30.97 -10.73 -6.87
N ALA A 13 -31.15 -11.31 -8.05
CA ALA A 13 -30.03 -11.74 -8.89
C ALA A 13 -29.14 -10.56 -9.34
N LEU A 14 -29.74 -9.44 -9.72
CA LEU A 14 -29.01 -8.21 -10.08
C LEU A 14 -28.21 -7.67 -8.88
N ALA A 15 -28.80 -7.70 -7.68
CA ALA A 15 -28.15 -7.28 -6.44
C ALA A 15 -26.97 -8.19 -6.04
N TYR A 16 -27.03 -9.49 -6.33
CA TYR A 16 -25.88 -10.37 -6.07
C TYR A 16 -24.77 -10.19 -7.12
N ALA A 17 -25.11 -9.94 -8.39
CA ALA A 17 -24.11 -9.70 -9.44
C ALA A 17 -23.28 -8.43 -9.17
N ILE A 18 -23.90 -7.33 -8.72
CA ILE A 18 -23.20 -6.08 -8.40
C ILE A 18 -22.28 -6.19 -7.17
N VAL A 19 -22.57 -7.10 -6.23
CA VAL A 19 -21.73 -7.31 -5.03
C VAL A 19 -20.45 -8.07 -5.39
N VAL A 20 -20.49 -8.93 -6.40
CA VAL A 20 -19.32 -9.73 -6.82
C VAL A 20 -18.29 -8.87 -7.56
N GLU A 21 -18.70 -7.95 -8.43
CA GLU A 21 -17.75 -7.02 -9.09
C GLU A 21 -17.07 -6.06 -8.10
N ALA A 22 -17.73 -5.73 -6.98
CA ALA A 22 -17.16 -4.86 -5.95
C ALA A 22 -16.07 -5.54 -5.08
N GLN A 23 -15.91 -6.87 -5.16
CA GLN A 23 -14.90 -7.61 -4.38
C GLN A 23 -13.57 -7.82 -5.12
N MET A 24 -13.49 -7.50 -6.41
CA MET A 24 -12.19 -7.41 -7.07
C MET A 24 -11.57 -6.07 -6.72
N GLY A 25 -10.91 -6.05 -5.55
CA GLY A 25 -10.04 -4.95 -5.16
C GLY A 25 -9.09 -4.60 -6.31
N PRO A 26 -8.77 -3.31 -6.50
CA PRO A 26 -7.92 -2.89 -7.60
C PRO A 26 -6.60 -3.68 -7.56
N PRO A 27 -6.02 -4.02 -8.74
CA PRO A 27 -4.77 -4.74 -8.80
C PRO A 27 -3.74 -4.04 -7.93
N ILE A 28 -3.07 -4.81 -7.07
CA ILE A 28 -1.94 -4.32 -6.27
C ILE A 28 -0.89 -3.85 -7.27
N ASP A 29 -0.64 -2.55 -7.30
CA ASP A 29 0.40 -1.98 -8.16
C ASP A 29 1.77 -2.40 -7.62
N ASP A 30 2.40 -3.35 -8.29
CA ASP A 30 3.78 -3.79 -8.05
C ASP A 30 4.80 -2.92 -8.81
N GLY A 31 4.40 -1.71 -9.23
CA GLY A 31 5.31 -0.70 -9.76
C GLY A 31 6.51 -0.50 -8.82
N PRO A 32 7.69 -0.16 -9.36
CA PRO A 32 8.93 -0.12 -8.60
C PRO A 32 8.76 0.85 -7.43
N LEU A 33 8.74 0.29 -6.22
CA LEU A 33 8.94 1.08 -5.02
C LEU A 33 10.25 1.84 -5.26
N ASN A 34 10.24 3.15 -5.05
CA ASN A 34 11.48 3.92 -5.05
C ASN A 34 12.50 3.13 -4.22
N PRO A 35 13.70 2.81 -4.74
CA PRO A 35 14.62 1.88 -4.09
C PRO A 35 15.04 2.34 -2.69
N LEU A 36 14.89 3.64 -2.38
CA LEU A 36 15.11 4.21 -1.05
C LEU A 36 14.02 3.85 -0.03
N CYS A 37 12.85 3.42 -0.52
CA CYS A 37 11.74 2.92 0.27
C CYS A 37 11.91 1.46 0.63
N GLU A 38 12.75 0.71 -0.08
CA GLU A 38 12.98 -0.70 0.20
C GLU A 38 13.98 -0.89 1.34
N ARG A 39 13.88 -2.05 2.00
CA ARG A 39 14.84 -2.41 3.04
C ARG A 39 16.24 -2.53 2.39
N PRO A 40 17.28 -1.92 2.97
CA PRO A 40 18.62 -1.98 2.40
C PRO A 40 19.19 -3.41 2.46
N PRO A 41 20.17 -3.75 1.61
CA PRO A 41 20.83 -5.05 1.66
C PRO A 41 21.48 -5.28 3.03
N SER A 42 21.66 -6.55 3.43
CA SER A 42 22.22 -6.89 4.74
C SER A 42 23.62 -6.31 4.97
N SER A 43 24.42 -6.16 3.91
CA SER A 43 25.75 -5.54 3.95
C SER A 43 25.75 -4.06 4.33
N CYS A 44 24.58 -3.42 4.30
CA CYS A 44 24.36 -2.01 4.58
C CYS A 44 23.78 -1.78 5.99
N LEU A 45 23.35 -2.86 6.65
CA LEU A 45 22.81 -2.79 8.00
C LEU A 45 23.97 -2.67 8.99
N GLY A 46 23.81 -1.80 9.97
CA GLY A 46 24.84 -1.50 10.97
C GLY A 46 24.26 -0.68 12.10
N ASP A 47 25.10 0.13 12.77
CA ASP A 47 24.70 0.94 13.93
C ASP A 47 25.12 2.42 13.84
N ALA A 48 25.54 2.87 12.66
CA ALA A 48 26.13 4.21 12.48
C ALA A 48 25.08 5.32 12.42
N PHE A 49 23.96 5.10 11.72
CA PHE A 49 22.88 6.09 11.65
C PHE A 49 21.50 5.46 11.41
N ASP A 50 20.46 6.21 11.76
CA ASP A 50 19.06 5.84 11.55
C ASP A 50 18.60 6.24 10.14
N ALA A 51 17.94 5.32 9.45
CA ALA A 51 17.24 5.53 8.20
C ALA A 51 15.79 5.01 8.27
N TYR A 52 14.93 5.49 7.38
CA TYR A 52 13.52 5.14 7.33
C TYR A 52 13.17 4.54 5.97
N VAL A 53 12.55 3.37 6.02
CA VAL A 53 12.14 2.59 4.85
C VAL A 53 10.68 2.20 4.99
N TYR A 54 10.03 1.90 3.87
CA TYR A 54 8.60 1.64 3.81
C TYR A 54 8.30 0.15 3.66
N ASN A 55 7.33 -0.30 4.42
CA ASN A 55 6.73 -1.63 4.26
C ASN A 55 5.22 -1.47 4.17
N ARG A 56 4.58 -2.14 3.20
CA ARG A 56 3.12 -2.03 2.98
C ARG A 56 2.28 -2.37 4.22
N THR A 57 2.75 -3.27 5.08
CA THR A 57 2.05 -3.69 6.30
C THR A 57 2.34 -2.79 7.50
N ARG A 58 3.58 -2.31 7.64
CA ARG A 58 4.03 -1.53 8.82
C ARG A 58 4.06 -0.02 8.61
N GLY A 59 3.94 0.44 7.37
CA GLY A 59 4.27 1.81 6.97
C GLY A 59 5.77 2.08 6.99
N CYS A 60 6.14 3.36 7.15
CA CYS A 60 7.53 3.76 7.32
C CYS A 60 8.05 3.37 8.70
N TYR A 61 9.15 2.63 8.76
CA TYR A 61 9.78 2.20 10.00
C TYR A 61 11.29 2.42 9.97
N ARG A 62 11.88 2.49 11.17
CA ARG A 62 13.29 2.78 11.35
C ARG A 62 14.17 1.54 11.16
N VAL A 63 15.28 1.71 10.48
CA VAL A 63 16.40 0.76 10.38
C VAL A 63 17.71 1.47 10.72
N ARG A 64 18.70 0.73 11.20
CA ARG A 64 20.05 1.25 11.40
C ARG A 64 20.99 0.74 10.31
N LEU A 65 21.79 1.67 9.78
CA LEU A 65 22.70 1.43 8.68
C LEU A 65 24.14 1.70 9.10
N GLY A 66 25.09 1.08 8.39
CA GLY A 66 26.51 1.36 8.51
C GLY A 66 26.95 2.59 7.70
N GLU A 67 28.15 3.09 7.99
CA GLU A 67 28.73 4.30 7.37
C GLU A 67 28.89 4.17 5.85
N GLU A 68 29.16 2.97 5.36
CA GLU A 68 29.33 2.63 3.94
C GLU A 68 28.11 3.01 3.09
N CYS A 69 26.93 3.08 3.71
CA CYS A 69 25.68 3.42 3.07
C CYS A 69 25.19 4.85 3.27
N ARG A 70 25.96 5.70 3.96
CA ARG A 70 25.56 7.07 4.27
C ARG A 70 25.21 7.90 3.03
N ASN A 71 25.90 7.63 1.92
CA ASN A 71 25.77 8.37 0.66
C ASN A 71 24.68 7.81 -0.27
N TYR A 72 23.98 6.73 0.11
CA TYR A 72 22.97 6.10 -0.74
C TYR A 72 21.63 6.85 -0.77
N GLY A 73 21.48 7.91 0.05
CA GLY A 73 20.34 8.82 -0.03
C GLY A 73 19.09 8.36 0.73
N TYR A 74 19.21 7.37 1.62
CA TYR A 74 18.09 6.94 2.45
C TYR A 74 17.48 8.07 3.29
N TYR A 75 16.17 7.99 3.50
CA TYR A 75 15.43 8.99 4.28
C TYR A 75 15.86 8.99 5.75
N ARG A 76 16.23 10.15 6.26
CA ARG A 76 16.64 10.32 7.67
C ARG A 76 15.48 10.61 8.62
N THR A 77 14.28 10.83 8.09
CA THR A 77 13.10 11.16 8.87
C THR A 77 11.90 10.32 8.42
N PRO A 78 10.97 9.97 9.33
CA PRO A 78 9.77 9.22 8.97
C PRO A 78 8.87 10.01 8.03
N GLN A 79 8.83 11.35 8.15
CA GLN A 79 8.03 12.22 7.28
C GLN A 79 8.54 12.19 5.84
N ALA A 80 9.86 12.22 5.64
CA ALA A 80 10.44 12.12 4.29
C ALA A 80 10.14 10.75 3.66
N CYS A 81 10.24 9.65 4.43
CA CYS A 81 9.81 8.34 3.96
C CYS A 81 8.32 8.34 3.60
N GLN A 82 7.44 8.87 4.46
CA GLN A 82 6.00 8.89 4.18
C GLN A 82 5.68 9.69 2.91
N LEU A 83 6.21 10.91 2.79
CA LEU A 83 5.93 11.75 1.62
C LEU A 83 6.36 11.10 0.29
N ASN A 84 7.46 10.35 0.30
CA ASN A 84 8.05 9.80 -0.92
C ASN A 84 7.70 8.33 -1.18
N CYS A 85 7.24 7.59 -0.17
CA CYS A 85 6.96 6.15 -0.27
C CYS A 85 5.49 5.78 -0.08
N LEU A 86 4.64 6.71 0.37
CA LEU A 86 3.20 6.45 0.45
C LEU A 86 2.65 6.18 -0.95
N PRO A 87 1.75 5.19 -1.11
CA PRO A 87 1.05 5.00 -2.37
C PRO A 87 0.24 6.26 -2.69
N ALA A 88 0.18 6.60 -3.98
CA ALA A 88 -0.49 7.82 -4.45
C ALA A 88 -1.91 7.95 -3.86
N PRO A 89 -2.40 9.18 -3.57
CA PRO A 89 -3.67 9.39 -2.86
C PRO A 89 -4.90 8.69 -3.44
N GLY A 90 -4.95 8.44 -4.76
CA GLY A 90 -6.02 7.67 -5.41
C GLY A 90 -5.94 6.14 -5.23
N LYS A 91 -4.92 5.64 -4.51
CA LYS A 91 -4.62 4.22 -4.25
C LYS A 91 -4.69 3.86 -2.76
N GLN A 92 -4.91 4.85 -1.89
CA GLN A 92 -5.30 4.63 -0.51
C GLN A 92 -6.80 4.36 -0.51
N GLY A 93 -7.17 3.10 -0.73
CA GLY A 93 -8.56 2.67 -0.90
C GLY A 93 -9.53 3.38 0.05
N ALA A 94 -10.56 3.99 -0.54
CA ALA A 94 -11.87 4.23 0.05
C ALA A 94 -11.93 4.16 1.59
N ARG A 95 -11.47 5.23 2.26
CA ARG A 95 -12.02 5.58 3.58
C ARG A 95 -12.83 6.86 3.43
N ARG A 96 -13.92 6.76 2.66
CA ARG A 96 -15.05 7.67 2.85
C ARG A 96 -15.77 7.20 4.10
N ILE A 97 -15.58 7.96 5.18
CA ILE A 97 -16.44 7.91 6.35
C ILE A 97 -17.81 8.44 5.92
#